data_AF-A0A943QWZ3-F1
#
_entry.id   AF-A0A943QWZ3-F1
#
_cell.length_a   1.000
_cell.length_b   1.000
_cell.length_c   1.000
_cell.angle_alpha   90.00
_cell.angle_beta   90.00
_cell.angle_gamma   90.00
#
_symmetry.space_group_name_H-M   'P 1'
#
loop_
_entity.id
_entity.type
_entity.pdbx_description
1 polymer ?
#
loop_
_entity_poly.entity_id
_entity_poly.type
_entity_poly.pdbx_seq_one_letter_code
_entity_poly.pdbx_strand_id
1 'polypeptide(L)'
;MNASLLRWISDEEPAITLICGSATRTYSKSTTPLRVEGCIADTPLALAPQILACGAETLTVDVDACECENRERARKRFEVWQSLLGPRISEYQGKSPRFRPAQEVLANSAPVSRRALFGLSSDSSLPVDISGNESAQLSAALAILGIEPEIADEFATAPSAARLKVSGCTACGVCVSACPTHALALENANEKGSSTAVLMHDRTICEGSAKCIELCPEDAISRGATLSLAEMKRVEVARLQTAKCRKCQSLFEDDGEDLCPTCRRVEQDPFGCWLPPGFERK
;
A
#
# COMPACT_ATOMS: atom_id res chain seq x y z
N MET A 1 0.16 0.72 -10.55
CA MET A 1 -0.96 1.31 -11.32
C MET A 1 -0.55 2.68 -11.86
N ASN A 2 -1.10 3.15 -12.98
CA ASN A 2 -0.60 4.36 -13.65
C ASN A 2 -1.20 5.64 -13.05
N ALA A 3 -0.39 6.43 -12.34
CA ALA A 3 -0.76 7.75 -11.81
C ALA A 3 -1.39 8.67 -12.87
N SER A 4 -0.91 8.57 -14.11
CA SER A 4 -1.39 9.38 -15.24
C SER A 4 -2.86 9.11 -15.58
N LEU A 5 -3.31 7.85 -15.43
CA LEU A 5 -4.71 7.47 -15.66
C LEU A 5 -5.62 8.11 -14.62
N LEU A 6 -5.30 7.93 -13.33
CA LEU A 6 -6.13 8.46 -12.25
C LEU A 6 -6.19 9.99 -12.27
N ARG A 7 -5.08 10.64 -12.66
CA ARG A 7 -5.04 12.08 -12.85
C ARG A 7 -5.96 12.53 -14.00
N TRP A 8 -5.89 11.83 -15.14
CA TRP A 8 -6.77 12.13 -16.27
C TRP A 8 -8.25 11.96 -15.90
N ILE A 9 -8.60 10.92 -15.14
CA ILE A 9 -9.96 10.70 -14.62
C ILE A 9 -10.38 11.85 -13.71
N SER A 10 -9.50 12.28 -12.80
CA SER A 10 -9.80 13.38 -11.88
C SER A 10 -9.96 14.74 -12.57
N ASP A 11 -9.32 14.97 -13.72
CA ASP A 11 -9.43 16.24 -14.45
C ASP A 11 -10.67 16.30 -15.36
N GLU A 12 -11.05 15.17 -15.96
CA GLU A 12 -12.08 15.10 -17.02
C GLU A 12 -13.41 14.45 -16.56
N GLU A 13 -13.42 13.81 -15.37
CA GLU A 13 -14.59 13.12 -14.78
C GLU A 13 -15.36 12.24 -15.78
N PRO A 14 -14.70 11.36 -16.56
CA PRO A 14 -15.34 10.68 -17.68
C PRO A 14 -16.31 9.57 -17.25
N ALA A 15 -17.33 9.33 -18.05
CA ALA A 15 -18.05 8.05 -18.07
C ALA A 15 -17.15 6.95 -18.66
N ILE A 16 -16.88 5.88 -17.89
CA ILE A 16 -15.91 4.84 -18.25
C ILE A 16 -16.60 3.49 -18.50
N THR A 17 -16.17 2.80 -19.54
CA THR A 17 -16.42 1.37 -19.74
C THR A 17 -15.09 0.62 -19.71
N LEU A 18 -14.86 -0.21 -18.69
CA LEU A 18 -13.69 -1.09 -18.62
C LEU A 18 -13.82 -2.22 -19.63
N ILE A 19 -12.78 -2.38 -20.45
CA ILE A 19 -12.73 -3.40 -21.49
C ILE A 19 -11.44 -4.21 -21.39
N CYS A 20 -11.54 -5.50 -21.72
CA CYS A 20 -10.38 -6.38 -21.83
C CYS A 20 -9.44 -5.90 -22.95
N GLY A 21 -8.14 -6.15 -22.79
CA GLY A 21 -7.13 -5.94 -23.83
C GLY A 21 -7.45 -6.66 -25.14
N SER A 22 -8.14 -7.80 -25.11
CA SER A 22 -8.57 -8.56 -26.29
C SER A 22 -9.91 -8.12 -26.89
N ALA A 23 -10.60 -7.13 -26.32
CA ALA A 23 -11.92 -6.72 -26.80
C ALA A 23 -11.83 -6.08 -28.20
N THR A 24 -12.65 -6.53 -29.15
CA THR A 24 -12.73 -5.98 -30.52
C THR A 24 -13.95 -5.09 -30.75
N ARG A 25 -14.86 -5.04 -29.76
CA ARG A 25 -16.12 -4.31 -29.84
C ARG A 25 -15.90 -2.80 -29.91
N THR A 26 -16.74 -2.12 -30.67
CA THR A 26 -16.79 -0.65 -30.71
C THR A 26 -17.87 -0.07 -29.81
N TYR A 27 -17.61 1.10 -29.22
CA TYR A 27 -18.48 1.72 -28.21
C TYR A 27 -19.03 3.08 -28.65
N SER A 28 -20.20 3.45 -28.13
CA SER A 28 -20.82 4.76 -28.35
C SER A 28 -20.04 5.88 -27.66
N LYS A 29 -20.10 7.10 -28.20
CA LYS A 29 -19.44 8.29 -27.63
C LYS A 29 -19.96 8.74 -26.25
N SER A 30 -21.01 8.09 -25.75
CA SER A 30 -21.56 8.32 -24.41
C SER A 30 -20.71 7.71 -23.30
N THR A 31 -19.69 6.92 -23.65
CA THR A 31 -18.75 6.31 -22.70
C THR A 31 -17.34 6.36 -23.29
N THR A 32 -16.34 6.34 -22.42
CA THR A 32 -14.94 6.22 -22.77
C THR A 32 -14.48 4.79 -22.50
N PRO A 33 -14.19 3.98 -23.53
CA PRO A 33 -13.67 2.64 -23.35
C PRO A 33 -12.25 2.70 -22.79
N LEU A 34 -12.06 2.18 -21.59
CA LEU A 34 -10.78 2.10 -20.91
C LEU A 34 -10.25 0.67 -21.02
N ARG A 35 -9.24 0.48 -21.86
CA ARG A 35 -8.62 -0.82 -22.16
C ARG A 35 -7.55 -1.15 -21.14
N VAL A 36 -7.73 -2.26 -20.42
CA VAL A 36 -6.73 -2.76 -19.47
C VAL A 36 -5.62 -3.52 -20.20
N GLU A 37 -4.42 -3.57 -19.60
CA GLU A 37 -3.35 -4.44 -20.08
C GLU A 37 -3.72 -5.89 -19.75
N GLY A 38 -4.07 -6.67 -20.77
CA GLY A 38 -4.48 -8.07 -20.59
C GLY A 38 -5.96 -8.23 -20.22
N CYS A 39 -6.28 -9.13 -19.30
CA CYS A 39 -7.66 -9.47 -18.95
C CYS A 39 -8.14 -8.73 -17.71
N ILE A 40 -9.43 -8.36 -17.69
CA ILE A 40 -10.10 -7.81 -16.49
C ILE A 40 -9.93 -8.75 -15.28
N ALA A 41 -9.91 -10.07 -15.50
CA ALA A 41 -9.70 -11.06 -14.45
C ALA A 41 -8.43 -10.84 -13.62
N ASP A 42 -7.35 -10.43 -14.30
CA ASP A 42 -6.01 -10.31 -13.74
C ASP A 42 -5.72 -8.88 -13.23
N THR A 43 -6.69 -7.98 -13.32
CA THR A 43 -6.55 -6.63 -12.76
C THR A 43 -6.63 -6.64 -11.23
N PRO A 44 -5.92 -5.72 -10.55
CA PRO A 44 -6.01 -5.58 -9.10
C PRO A 44 -7.44 -5.25 -8.66
N LEU A 45 -7.84 -5.78 -7.50
CA LEU A 45 -9.17 -5.52 -6.93
C LEU A 45 -9.42 -4.02 -6.69
N ALA A 46 -8.35 -3.26 -6.40
CA ALA A 46 -8.38 -1.82 -6.18
C ALA A 46 -8.73 -0.98 -7.41
N LEU A 47 -8.61 -1.50 -8.64
CA LEU A 47 -8.75 -0.71 -9.87
C LEU A 47 -10.12 -0.01 -9.99
N ALA A 48 -11.22 -0.76 -9.87
CA ALA A 48 -12.56 -0.18 -9.98
C ALA A 48 -12.89 0.80 -8.83
N PRO A 49 -12.61 0.49 -7.55
CA PRO A 49 -12.73 1.46 -6.46
C PRO A 49 -11.92 2.75 -6.71
N GLN A 50 -10.69 2.64 -7.21
CA GLN A 50 -9.82 3.80 -7.47
C GLN A 50 -10.36 4.69 -8.58
N ILE A 51 -10.85 4.11 -9.68
CA ILE A 51 -11.47 4.86 -10.77
C ILE A 51 -12.66 5.70 -10.26
N LEU A 52 -13.54 5.09 -9.45
CA LEU A 52 -14.67 5.79 -8.87
C LEU A 52 -14.24 6.84 -7.84
N ALA A 53 -13.27 6.52 -6.99
CA ALA A 53 -12.75 7.43 -5.97
C ALA A 53 -12.05 8.65 -6.58
N CYS A 54 -11.50 8.51 -7.79
CA CYS A 54 -10.90 9.60 -8.56
C CYS A 54 -11.91 10.43 -9.37
N GLY A 55 -13.21 10.16 -9.28
CA GLY A 55 -14.25 11.03 -9.84
C GLY A 55 -14.82 10.62 -11.20
N ALA A 56 -14.67 9.36 -11.63
CA ALA A 56 -15.37 8.88 -12.82
C ALA A 56 -16.89 9.01 -12.65
N GLU A 57 -17.58 9.65 -13.60
CA GLU A 57 -19.03 9.90 -13.56
C GLU A 57 -19.83 8.58 -13.47
N THR A 58 -19.44 7.61 -14.29
CA THR A 58 -20.01 6.26 -14.27
C THR A 58 -18.92 5.22 -14.54
N LEU A 59 -19.06 4.04 -13.95
CA LEU A 59 -18.20 2.90 -14.22
C LEU A 59 -19.01 1.70 -14.67
N THR A 60 -18.75 1.25 -15.89
CA THR A 60 -19.34 0.04 -16.47
C THR A 60 -18.25 -0.96 -16.86
N VAL A 61 -18.59 -2.24 -16.92
CA VAL A 61 -17.65 -3.30 -17.33
C VAL A 61 -18.26 -4.11 -18.47
N ASP A 62 -17.53 -4.26 -19.57
CA ASP A 62 -17.94 -5.12 -20.69
C ASP A 62 -17.24 -6.49 -20.58
N VAL A 63 -17.87 -7.40 -19.84
CA VAL A 63 -17.38 -8.79 -19.67
C VAL A 63 -17.64 -9.66 -20.90
N ASP A 64 -18.66 -9.33 -21.70
CA ASP A 64 -19.02 -10.09 -22.90
C ASP A 64 -18.06 -9.83 -24.05
N ALA A 65 -17.46 -8.64 -24.10
CA ALA A 65 -16.38 -8.32 -25.03
C ALA A 65 -15.04 -8.99 -24.67
N CYS A 66 -14.93 -9.75 -23.57
CA CYS A 66 -13.72 -10.55 -23.33
C CYS A 66 -13.67 -11.75 -24.27
N GLU A 67 -12.89 -11.63 -25.33
CA GLU A 67 -12.56 -12.74 -26.25
C GLU A 67 -11.43 -13.64 -25.71
N CYS A 68 -11.10 -13.47 -24.44
CA CYS A 68 -10.07 -14.22 -23.73
C CYS A 68 -10.59 -15.60 -23.28
N GLU A 69 -9.71 -16.60 -23.12
CA GLU A 69 -10.07 -17.87 -22.46
C GLU A 69 -10.55 -17.66 -21.00
N ASN A 70 -10.22 -16.51 -20.41
CA ASN A 70 -10.54 -16.13 -19.04
C ASN A 70 -11.91 -15.44 -18.87
N ARG A 71 -12.85 -15.55 -19.83
CA ARG A 71 -14.15 -14.83 -19.76
C ARG A 71 -14.92 -15.09 -18.46
N GLU A 72 -14.93 -16.34 -17.98
CA GLU A 72 -15.58 -16.68 -16.72
C GLU A 72 -14.88 -16.04 -15.51
N ARG A 73 -13.55 -15.98 -15.51
CA ARG A 73 -12.77 -15.29 -14.46
C ARG A 73 -13.02 -13.78 -14.49
N ALA A 74 -13.17 -13.19 -15.67
CA ALA A 74 -13.52 -11.77 -15.82
C ALA A 74 -14.92 -11.48 -15.25
N ARG A 75 -15.89 -12.38 -15.51
CA ARG A 75 -17.23 -12.28 -14.91
C ARG A 75 -17.19 -12.39 -13.39
N LYS A 76 -16.44 -13.36 -12.83
CA LYS A 76 -16.22 -13.48 -11.37
C LYS A 76 -15.60 -12.21 -10.77
N ARG A 77 -14.61 -11.61 -11.45
CA ARG A 77 -14.02 -10.32 -11.01
C ARG A 77 -15.07 -9.21 -10.97
N PHE A 78 -15.90 -9.12 -12.00
CA PHE A 78 -16.99 -8.14 -12.04
C PHE A 78 -18.01 -8.37 -10.93
N GLU A 79 -18.42 -9.61 -10.67
CA GLU A 79 -19.33 -9.97 -9.56
C GLU A 79 -18.76 -9.54 -8.22
N VAL A 80 -17.46 -9.77 -7.97
CA VAL A 80 -16.78 -9.29 -6.75
C VAL A 80 -16.84 -7.77 -6.64
N TRP A 81 -16.55 -7.03 -7.72
CA TRP A 81 -16.68 -5.57 -7.71
C TRP A 81 -18.12 -5.13 -7.50
N GLN A 82 -19.09 -5.82 -8.07
CA GLN A 82 -20.50 -5.50 -7.91
C GLN A 82 -20.98 -5.74 -6.47
N SER A 83 -20.54 -6.81 -5.82
CA SER A 83 -20.80 -7.05 -4.40
C SER A 83 -20.18 -5.97 -3.50
N LEU A 84 -18.98 -5.50 -3.85
CA LEU A 84 -18.24 -4.51 -3.05
C LEU A 84 -18.75 -3.07 -3.26
N LEU A 85 -18.98 -2.67 -4.50
CA LEU A 85 -19.30 -1.29 -4.90
C LEU A 85 -20.81 -1.05 -5.06
N GLY A 86 -21.61 -2.12 -5.05
CA GLY A 86 -23.06 -2.08 -5.18
C GLY A 86 -23.49 -1.40 -6.49
N PRO A 87 -24.42 -0.41 -6.44
CA PRO A 87 -24.98 0.22 -7.64
C PRO A 87 -24.00 1.15 -8.38
N ARG A 88 -22.81 1.40 -7.83
CA ARG A 88 -21.80 2.29 -8.44
C ARG A 88 -21.11 1.67 -9.65
N ILE A 89 -21.24 0.35 -9.83
CA ILE A 89 -20.69 -0.39 -10.97
C ILE A 89 -21.79 -1.23 -11.62
N SER A 90 -21.81 -1.28 -12.95
CA SER A 90 -22.79 -2.09 -13.70
C SER A 90 -22.19 -2.74 -14.95
N GLU A 91 -22.87 -3.76 -15.46
CA GLU A 91 -22.49 -4.43 -16.70
C GLU A 91 -22.86 -3.56 -17.90
N TYR A 92 -21.99 -3.47 -18.90
CA TYR A 92 -22.24 -2.66 -20.09
C TYR A 92 -23.30 -3.31 -21.00
N GLN A 93 -24.43 -2.61 -21.19
CA GLN A 93 -25.57 -3.07 -22.02
C GLN A 93 -25.74 -2.28 -23.34
N GLY A 94 -24.75 -1.46 -23.72
CA GLY A 94 -24.86 -0.57 -24.88
C GLY A 94 -24.73 -1.32 -26.22
N LYS A 95 -25.26 -0.73 -27.30
CA LYS A 95 -25.13 -1.27 -28.66
C LYS A 95 -23.96 -0.63 -29.39
N SER A 96 -23.34 -1.39 -30.30
CA SER A 96 -22.29 -0.86 -31.17
C SER A 96 -22.82 0.32 -31.99
N PRO A 97 -22.09 1.45 -32.06
CA PRO A 97 -22.54 2.63 -32.77
C PRO A 97 -22.62 2.38 -34.28
N ARG A 98 -23.61 2.98 -34.95
CA ARG A 98 -23.72 2.96 -36.41
C ARG A 98 -22.68 3.85 -37.11
N PHE A 99 -22.21 4.90 -36.43
CA PHE A 99 -21.26 5.87 -36.99
C PHE A 99 -20.29 6.37 -35.90
N ARG A 100 -19.01 6.50 -36.27
CA ARG A 100 -17.91 7.09 -35.48
C ARG A 100 -17.80 6.53 -34.04
N PRO A 101 -16.99 5.47 -33.82
CA PRO A 101 -16.82 4.91 -32.48
C PRO A 101 -16.18 5.91 -31.52
N ALA A 102 -16.38 5.68 -30.22
CA ALA A 102 -15.63 6.36 -29.18
C ALA A 102 -14.13 6.09 -29.33
N GLN A 103 -13.31 7.06 -28.94
CA GLN A 103 -11.88 6.86 -28.87
C GLN A 103 -11.56 6.07 -27.60
N GLU A 104 -10.83 4.98 -27.77
CA GLU A 104 -10.38 4.16 -26.65
C GLU A 104 -9.20 4.83 -25.92
N VAL A 105 -9.16 4.66 -24.61
CA VAL A 105 -8.05 5.06 -23.75
C VAL A 105 -7.38 3.80 -23.24
N LEU A 106 -6.06 3.70 -23.38
CA LEU A 106 -5.30 2.59 -22.79
C LEU A 106 -4.96 2.95 -21.34
N ALA A 107 -5.12 2.00 -20.42
CA ALA A 107 -4.85 2.24 -19.00
C ALA A 107 -3.38 2.63 -18.71
N ASN A 108 -2.44 2.20 -19.56
CA ASN A 108 -1.01 2.51 -19.45
C ASN A 108 -0.58 3.80 -20.16
N SER A 109 -1.44 4.37 -21.01
CA SER A 109 -1.12 5.56 -21.80
C SER A 109 -2.34 6.48 -21.87
N ALA A 110 -2.89 6.82 -20.70
CA ALA A 110 -3.95 7.79 -20.60
C ALA A 110 -3.50 9.15 -21.15
N PRO A 111 -4.35 9.86 -21.91
CA PRO A 111 -3.99 11.14 -22.49
C PRO A 111 -3.82 12.20 -21.39
N VAL A 112 -2.99 13.21 -21.67
CA VAL A 112 -2.89 14.39 -20.80
C VAL A 112 -4.16 15.23 -20.99
N SER A 113 -4.82 15.57 -19.89
CA SER A 113 -6.00 16.45 -19.92
C SER A 113 -5.62 17.83 -20.47
N ARG A 114 -6.57 18.54 -21.09
CA ARG A 114 -6.29 19.92 -21.55
C ARG A 114 -5.94 20.83 -20.38
N ARG A 115 -6.59 20.62 -19.23
CA ARG A 115 -6.32 21.36 -17.99
C ARG A 115 -4.88 21.15 -17.53
N ALA A 116 -4.38 19.91 -17.54
CA ALA A 116 -2.98 19.62 -17.22
C ALA A 116 -2.01 20.23 -18.22
N LEU A 117 -2.31 20.22 -19.53
CA LEU A 117 -1.48 20.86 -20.56
C LEU A 117 -1.29 22.37 -20.29
N PHE A 118 -2.32 23.04 -19.78
CA PHE A 118 -2.29 24.47 -19.45
C PHE A 118 -1.89 24.77 -17.99
N GLY A 119 -1.49 23.78 -17.20
CA GLY A 119 -1.13 23.98 -15.80
C GLY A 119 -2.31 24.32 -14.87
N LEU A 120 -3.53 24.00 -15.29
CA LEU A 120 -4.80 24.24 -14.59
C LEU A 120 -5.46 22.95 -14.04
N SER A 121 -4.69 21.86 -13.99
CA SER A 121 -5.12 20.61 -13.37
C SER A 121 -5.40 20.86 -11.88
N SER A 122 -6.42 20.20 -11.33
CA SER A 122 -6.65 20.20 -9.88
C SER A 122 -5.39 19.72 -9.16
N ASP A 123 -5.23 20.10 -7.90
CA ASP A 123 -4.04 19.90 -7.05
C ASP A 123 -3.13 18.73 -7.43
N SER A 124 -1.81 18.94 -7.31
CA SER A 124 -0.80 17.92 -7.65
C SER A 124 -0.95 16.58 -6.90
N SER A 125 -1.77 16.52 -5.85
CA SER A 125 -2.12 15.32 -5.11
C SER A 125 -3.36 14.63 -5.68
N LEU A 126 -3.20 13.36 -6.10
CA LEU A 126 -4.33 12.50 -6.43
C LEU A 126 -5.28 12.35 -5.22
N PRO A 127 -6.60 12.19 -5.43
CA PRO A 127 -7.54 11.90 -4.35
C PRO A 127 -7.18 10.63 -3.58
N VAL A 128 -6.64 9.62 -4.27
CA VAL A 128 -6.25 8.32 -3.72
C VAL A 128 -4.73 8.22 -3.64
N ASP A 129 -4.19 7.78 -2.50
CA ASP A 129 -2.80 7.39 -2.37
C ASP A 129 -2.55 6.03 -3.05
N ILE A 130 -1.67 6.02 -4.04
CA ILE A 130 -1.28 4.83 -4.82
C ILE A 130 0.15 4.36 -4.55
N SER A 131 0.83 4.97 -3.58
CA SER A 131 2.22 4.63 -3.24
C SER A 131 2.34 3.34 -2.41
N GLY A 132 1.28 2.97 -1.69
CA GLY A 132 1.22 1.75 -0.89
C GLY A 132 1.07 0.47 -1.71
N ASN A 133 1.09 -0.66 -1.01
CA ASN A 133 0.80 -1.99 -1.54
C ASN A 133 -0.68 -2.13 -1.98
N GLU A 134 -1.03 -3.24 -2.63
CA GLU A 134 -2.39 -3.44 -3.18
C GLU A 134 -3.50 -3.35 -2.12
N SER A 135 -3.25 -3.87 -0.92
CA SER A 135 -4.19 -3.81 0.22
C SER A 135 -4.38 -2.38 0.72
N ALA A 136 -3.32 -1.59 0.79
CA ALA A 136 -3.39 -0.17 1.17
C ALA A 136 -4.13 0.65 0.12
N GLN A 137 -3.82 0.41 -1.15
CA GLN A 137 -4.49 1.03 -2.30
C GLN A 137 -6.00 0.76 -2.31
N LEU A 138 -6.40 -0.49 -2.04
CA LEU A 138 -7.80 -0.86 -1.91
C LEU A 138 -8.46 -0.17 -0.71
N SER A 139 -7.83 -0.24 0.47
CA SER A 139 -8.35 0.38 1.69
C SER A 139 -8.54 1.89 1.54
N ALA A 140 -7.57 2.59 0.93
CA ALA A 140 -7.64 4.03 0.66
C ALA A 140 -8.79 4.38 -0.29
N ALA A 141 -8.97 3.63 -1.38
CA ALA A 141 -10.06 3.88 -2.32
C ALA A 141 -11.45 3.65 -1.71
N LEU A 142 -11.61 2.58 -0.92
CA LEU A 142 -12.88 2.29 -0.23
C LEU A 142 -13.22 3.36 0.81
N ALA A 143 -12.24 3.85 1.55
CA ALA A 143 -12.43 4.92 2.52
C ALA A 143 -13.00 6.19 1.87
N ILE A 144 -12.52 6.58 0.69
CA ILE A 144 -13.04 7.73 -0.07
C ILE A 144 -14.48 7.49 -0.56
N LEU A 145 -14.79 6.27 -0.97
CA LEU A 145 -16.14 5.90 -1.40
C LEU A 145 -17.12 5.79 -0.22
N GLY A 146 -16.65 5.86 1.03
CA GLY A 146 -17.44 5.67 2.24
C GLY A 146 -17.86 4.21 2.46
N ILE A 147 -17.07 3.26 1.94
CA ILE A 147 -17.31 1.82 2.09
C ILE A 147 -16.37 1.31 3.17
N GLU A 148 -16.91 0.58 4.15
CA GLU A 148 -16.11 0.01 5.21
C GLU A 148 -15.17 -1.08 4.63
N PRO A 149 -13.86 -0.99 4.88
CA PRO A 149 -12.88 -1.92 4.31
C PRO A 149 -13.04 -3.36 4.80
N GLU A 150 -13.73 -3.57 5.92
CA GLU A 150 -14.02 -4.90 6.49
C GLU A 150 -14.89 -5.75 5.55
N ILE A 151 -15.77 -5.12 4.78
CA ILE A 151 -16.59 -5.80 3.76
C ILE A 151 -15.68 -6.39 2.67
N ALA A 152 -14.58 -5.71 2.36
CA ALA A 152 -13.65 -6.16 1.34
C ALA A 152 -12.76 -7.33 1.80
N ASP A 153 -12.61 -7.56 3.11
CA ASP A 153 -11.78 -8.67 3.62
C ASP A 153 -12.33 -10.06 3.22
N GLU A 154 -13.63 -10.17 2.97
CA GLU A 154 -14.25 -11.42 2.47
C GLU A 154 -13.85 -11.77 1.04
N PHE A 155 -13.48 -10.76 0.24
CA PHE A 155 -13.19 -10.90 -1.19
C PHE A 155 -11.72 -10.71 -1.53
N ALA A 156 -11.00 -9.96 -0.70
CA ALA A 156 -9.60 -9.66 -0.89
C ALA A 156 -8.72 -10.80 -0.39
N THR A 157 -7.53 -10.92 -0.97
CA THR A 157 -6.47 -11.74 -0.37
C THR A 157 -5.95 -11.04 0.87
N ALA A 158 -5.59 -11.82 1.89
CA ALA A 158 -5.01 -11.29 3.12
C ALA A 158 -3.82 -10.35 2.82
N PRO A 159 -3.70 -9.21 3.51
CA PRO A 159 -2.60 -8.28 3.30
C PRO A 159 -1.24 -8.95 3.47
N SER A 160 -0.28 -8.59 2.61
CA SER A 160 1.12 -9.04 2.72
C SER A 160 1.80 -8.46 3.96
N ALA A 161 1.35 -7.30 4.44
CA ALA A 161 1.86 -6.65 5.63
C ALA A 161 1.74 -7.57 6.87
N ALA A 162 2.82 -7.69 7.64
CA ALA A 162 2.83 -8.50 8.84
C ALA A 162 2.40 -7.70 10.07
N ARG A 163 1.48 -8.23 10.89
CA ARG A 163 1.28 -7.67 12.24
C ARG A 163 2.52 -7.97 13.08
N LEU A 164 3.10 -6.94 13.69
CA LEU A 164 4.24 -7.07 14.59
C LEU A 164 3.77 -6.95 16.04
N LYS A 165 4.25 -7.85 16.89
CA LYS A 165 4.20 -7.74 18.35
C LYS A 165 5.62 -7.46 18.83
N VAL A 166 5.79 -6.46 19.68
CA VAL A 166 7.12 -6.02 20.12
C VAL A 166 7.18 -6.06 21.65
N SER A 167 8.20 -6.73 22.19
CA SER A 167 8.48 -6.86 23.63
C SER A 167 9.98 -7.01 23.85
N GLY A 168 10.58 -6.21 24.73
CA GLY A 168 12.05 -6.23 24.94
C GLY A 168 12.84 -5.49 23.86
N CYS A 169 12.23 -4.51 23.19
CA CYS A 169 12.95 -3.66 22.23
C CYS A 169 14.00 -2.82 22.98
N THR A 170 15.15 -2.56 22.36
CA THR A 170 16.20 -1.70 22.93
C THR A 170 16.42 -0.41 22.12
N ALA A 171 15.53 -0.13 21.16
CA ALA A 171 15.61 0.98 20.21
C ALA A 171 16.93 1.01 19.38
N CYS A 172 17.55 -0.15 19.12
CA CYS A 172 18.82 -0.26 18.40
C CYS A 172 18.76 0.06 16.90
N GLY A 173 17.58 0.01 16.28
CA GLY A 173 17.37 0.39 14.87
C GLY A 173 17.79 -0.62 13.80
N VAL A 174 18.20 -1.83 14.18
CA VAL A 174 18.52 -2.90 13.21
C VAL A 174 17.32 -3.24 12.33
N CYS A 175 16.12 -3.32 12.91
CA CYS A 175 14.89 -3.63 12.18
C CYS A 175 14.52 -2.55 11.13
N VAL A 176 14.81 -1.28 11.41
CA VAL A 176 14.61 -0.16 10.49
C VAL A 176 15.56 -0.28 9.30
N SER A 177 16.83 -0.54 9.57
CA SER A 177 17.88 -0.67 8.54
C SER A 177 17.71 -1.92 7.68
N ALA A 178 17.18 -2.99 8.26
CA ALA A 178 16.94 -4.27 7.58
C ALA A 178 15.73 -4.24 6.64
N CYS A 179 14.79 -3.31 6.82
CA CYS A 179 13.54 -3.29 6.07
C CYS A 179 13.78 -2.76 4.64
N PRO A 180 13.56 -3.56 3.58
CA PRO A 180 13.85 -3.15 2.21
C PRO A 180 12.92 -2.03 1.71
N THR A 181 11.70 -1.98 2.23
CA THR A 181 10.71 -0.95 1.87
C THR A 181 10.68 0.22 2.84
N HIS A 182 11.54 0.24 3.85
CA HIS A 182 11.54 1.25 4.91
C HIS A 182 10.19 1.40 5.64
N ALA A 183 9.42 0.31 5.76
CA ALA A 183 8.15 0.26 6.47
C ALA A 183 8.28 0.45 7.99
N LEU A 184 9.49 0.42 8.54
CA LEU A 184 9.75 0.67 9.96
C LEU A 184 10.53 1.97 10.11
N ALA A 185 10.19 2.76 11.13
CA ALA A 185 10.93 3.97 11.48
C ALA A 185 11.05 4.08 13.00
N LEU A 186 12.21 4.52 13.48
CA LEU A 186 12.39 4.95 14.87
C LEU A 186 12.31 6.46 14.92
N GLU A 187 11.27 6.97 15.57
CA GLU A 187 11.04 8.40 15.76
C GLU A 187 11.40 8.78 17.19
N ASN A 188 12.06 9.93 17.35
CA ASN A 188 12.41 10.46 18.67
C ASN A 188 11.37 11.49 19.10
N ALA A 189 10.68 11.22 20.21
CA ALA A 189 9.81 12.16 20.89
C ALA A 189 10.56 12.74 22.09
N ASN A 190 10.88 14.04 22.04
CA ASN A 190 11.46 14.76 23.17
C ASN A 190 10.32 15.34 24.01
N GLU A 191 9.91 14.64 25.06
CA GLU A 191 8.90 15.13 26.00
C GLU A 191 9.58 15.52 27.32
N LYS A 192 9.56 16.82 27.65
CA LYS A 192 9.88 17.38 28.99
C LYS A 192 11.14 16.79 29.67
N GLY A 193 12.25 16.69 28.94
CA GLY A 193 13.54 16.28 29.50
C GLY A 193 13.82 14.77 29.48
N SER A 194 12.88 13.93 29.02
CA SER A 194 13.13 12.51 28.74
C SER A 194 13.14 12.26 27.23
N SER A 195 14.15 11.53 26.73
CA SER A 195 14.21 11.14 25.32
C SER A 195 13.40 9.86 25.16
N THR A 196 12.32 9.88 24.37
CA THR A 196 11.52 8.68 24.09
C THR A 196 11.75 8.25 22.65
N ALA A 197 12.00 6.97 22.43
CA ALA A 197 12.03 6.37 21.09
C ALA A 197 10.70 5.65 20.82
N VAL A 198 10.12 5.91 19.65
CA VAL A 198 8.88 5.31 19.18
C VAL A 198 9.16 4.52 17.91
N LEU A 199 8.92 3.21 17.95
CA LEU A 199 9.00 2.36 16.77
C LEU A 199 7.66 2.41 16.03
N MET A 200 7.67 3.01 14.86
CA MET A 200 6.54 3.12 13.94
C MET A 200 6.61 2.02 12.89
N HIS A 201 5.47 1.41 12.59
CA HIS A 201 5.30 0.44 11.53
C HIS A 201 4.23 0.92 10.55
N ASP A 202 4.66 1.20 9.32
CA ASP A 202 3.81 1.54 8.21
C ASP A 202 3.35 0.28 7.47
N ARG A 203 2.12 -0.14 7.78
CA ARG A 203 1.51 -1.32 7.17
C ARG A 203 1.19 -1.09 5.69
N THR A 204 1.13 0.15 5.22
CA THR A 204 0.75 0.48 3.84
C THR A 204 1.86 0.16 2.83
N ILE A 205 3.12 0.20 3.26
CA ILE A 205 4.31 -0.09 2.43
C ILE A 205 5.04 -1.36 2.88
N CYS A 206 4.50 -2.06 3.88
CA CYS A 206 5.07 -3.32 4.36
C CYS A 206 4.73 -4.45 3.38
N GLU A 207 5.75 -5.11 2.85
CA GLU A 207 5.63 -6.27 1.96
C GLU A 207 5.72 -7.62 2.69
N GLY A 208 5.87 -7.61 4.02
CA GLY A 208 5.89 -8.84 4.82
C GLY A 208 7.18 -9.66 4.75
N SER A 209 8.30 -9.06 4.35
CA SER A 209 9.62 -9.72 4.17
C SER A 209 10.21 -10.36 5.43
N ALA A 210 9.66 -10.10 6.62
CA ALA A 210 10.06 -10.66 7.91
C ALA A 210 11.52 -10.41 8.38
N LYS A 211 12.34 -9.69 7.62
CA LYS A 211 13.73 -9.35 8.02
C LYS A 211 13.86 -8.67 9.37
N CYS A 212 12.86 -7.87 9.76
CA CYS A 212 12.82 -7.21 11.06
C CYS A 212 12.71 -8.18 12.23
N ILE A 213 12.10 -9.35 12.01
CA ILE A 213 11.99 -10.45 12.99
C ILE A 213 13.31 -11.20 13.02
N GLU A 214 13.81 -11.62 11.84
CA GLU A 214 15.01 -12.45 11.71
C GLU A 214 16.30 -11.79 12.21
N LEU A 215 16.41 -10.47 12.05
CA LEU A 215 17.63 -9.72 12.36
C LEU A 215 17.53 -8.95 13.68
N CYS A 216 16.48 -9.13 14.47
CA CYS A 216 16.39 -8.49 15.78
C CYS A 216 17.37 -9.15 16.75
N PRO A 217 18.40 -8.43 17.25
CA PRO A 217 19.40 -9.05 18.13
C PRO A 217 18.84 -9.45 19.51
N GLU A 218 17.72 -8.85 19.92
CA GLU A 218 17.06 -9.08 21.20
C GLU A 218 15.86 -10.03 21.08
N ASP A 219 15.60 -10.59 19.89
CA ASP A 219 14.39 -11.37 19.59
C ASP A 219 13.08 -10.64 19.96
N ALA A 220 13.12 -9.30 19.96
CA ALA A 220 12.07 -8.47 20.51
C ALA A 220 10.82 -8.36 19.63
N ILE A 221 10.89 -8.80 18.36
CA ILE A 221 9.83 -8.63 17.37
C ILE A 221 9.32 -10.01 16.96
N SER A 222 8.01 -10.23 17.05
CA SER A 222 7.35 -11.47 16.63
C SER A 222 6.14 -11.22 15.74
N ARG A 223 5.74 -12.23 14.96
CA ARG A 223 4.58 -12.15 14.07
C ARG A 223 3.28 -12.33 14.85
N GLY A 224 2.34 -11.41 14.66
CA GLY A 224 0.98 -11.47 15.20
C GLY A 224 -0.01 -12.14 14.25
N ALA A 225 -1.31 -11.99 14.54
CA ALA A 225 -2.39 -12.46 13.68
C ALA A 225 -2.47 -11.65 12.37
N THR A 226 -3.11 -12.24 11.35
CA THR A 226 -3.41 -11.60 10.07
C THR A 226 -4.07 -10.23 10.26
N LEU A 227 -3.69 -9.27 9.40
CA LEU A 227 -4.28 -7.93 9.38
C LEU A 227 -5.54 -7.92 8.52
N SER A 228 -6.50 -7.06 8.86
CA SER A 228 -7.58 -6.66 7.96
C SER A 228 -7.18 -5.46 7.10
N LEU A 229 -7.94 -5.18 6.05
CA LEU A 229 -7.77 -3.98 5.22
C LEU A 229 -7.97 -2.69 6.03
N ALA A 230 -8.85 -2.70 7.04
CA ALA A 230 -9.08 -1.57 7.96
C ALA A 230 -7.82 -1.17 8.75
N GLU A 231 -6.88 -2.10 8.89
CA GLU A 231 -5.67 -1.93 9.65
C GLU A 231 -4.46 -1.45 8.83
N MET A 232 -4.65 -1.18 7.54
CA MET A 232 -3.63 -0.69 6.62
C MET A 232 -3.31 0.78 6.86
N LYS A 233 -2.65 1.05 7.98
CA LYS A 233 -2.21 2.38 8.39
C LYS A 233 -0.89 2.32 9.12
N ARG A 234 -0.25 3.48 9.26
CA ARG A 234 0.93 3.67 10.09
C ARG A 234 0.54 3.61 11.57
N VAL A 235 1.21 2.75 12.34
CA VAL A 235 0.92 2.53 13.77
C VAL A 235 2.19 2.52 14.60
N GLU A 236 2.07 2.95 15.85
CA GLU A 236 3.09 2.72 16.87
C GLU A 236 3.05 1.25 17.31
N VAL A 237 4.22 0.59 17.32
CA VAL A 237 4.35 -0.81 17.76
C VAL A 237 5.16 -0.96 19.04
N ALA A 238 6.00 0.02 19.38
CA ALA A 238 6.70 0.08 20.67
C ALA A 238 7.06 1.53 21.02
N ARG A 239 7.10 1.82 22.31
CA ARG A 239 7.57 3.08 22.87
C ARG A 239 8.42 2.82 24.09
N LEU A 240 9.59 3.44 24.12
CA LEU A 240 10.60 3.19 25.12
C LEU A 240 11.22 4.50 25.59
N GLN A 241 11.47 4.57 26.89
CA GLN A 241 12.32 5.62 27.43
C GLN A 241 13.77 5.31 27.05
N THR A 242 14.47 6.35 26.61
CA THR A 242 15.85 6.24 26.15
C THR A 242 16.71 7.28 26.85
N ALA A 243 17.93 6.87 27.16
CA ALA A 243 18.98 7.74 27.66
C ALA A 243 20.05 7.95 26.59
N LYS A 244 20.77 9.07 26.67
CA LYS A 244 21.98 9.29 25.85
C LYS A 244 23.19 8.76 26.59
N CYS A 245 23.93 7.86 25.97
CA CYS A 245 25.17 7.35 26.54
C CYS A 245 26.18 8.48 26.74
N ARG A 246 26.74 8.62 27.95
CA ARG A 246 27.75 9.64 28.25
C ARG A 246 29.01 9.54 27.39
N LYS A 247 29.35 8.32 26.92
CA LYS A 247 30.59 8.04 26.17
C LYS A 247 30.42 8.13 24.66
N CYS A 248 29.48 7.39 24.07
CA CYS A 248 29.29 7.35 22.61
C CYS A 248 28.15 8.23 22.10
N GLN A 249 27.37 8.84 23.01
CA GLN A 249 26.19 9.68 22.70
C GLN A 249 25.05 8.98 21.96
N SER A 250 25.14 7.67 21.74
CA SER A 250 24.05 6.86 21.19
C SER A 250 22.88 6.77 22.18
N LEU A 251 21.67 6.71 21.64
CA LEU A 251 20.47 6.41 22.39
C LEU A 251 20.42 4.92 22.73
N PHE A 252 19.99 4.59 23.94
CA PHE A 252 19.75 3.22 24.40
C PHE A 252 18.60 3.21 25.41
N GLU A 253 18.03 2.05 25.68
CA GLU A 253 17.01 1.86 26.72
C GLU A 253 17.49 2.41 28.06
N ASP A 254 16.67 3.25 28.71
CA ASP A 254 17.00 3.81 30.02
C ASP A 254 16.86 2.74 31.11
N ASP A 255 17.98 2.09 31.43
CA ASP A 255 18.12 1.15 32.55
C ASP A 255 18.61 1.82 33.85
N GLY A 256 18.64 3.17 33.89
CA GLY A 256 19.14 3.96 35.03
C GLY A 256 20.66 4.13 35.06
N GLU A 257 21.37 3.67 34.03
CA GLU A 257 22.82 3.77 33.93
C GLU A 257 23.24 4.90 32.97
N ASP A 258 24.45 5.44 33.15
CA ASP A 258 24.97 6.54 32.30
C ASP A 258 25.60 6.05 30.98
N LEU A 259 25.77 4.73 30.82
CA LEU A 259 26.48 4.10 29.72
C LEU A 259 25.63 3.03 29.06
N CYS A 260 25.59 3.05 27.72
CA CYS A 260 24.95 1.99 26.94
C CYS A 260 25.64 0.63 27.15
N PRO A 261 24.95 -0.49 26.90
CA PRO A 261 25.49 -1.84 27.11
C PRO A 261 26.87 -2.07 26.46
N THR A 262 27.06 -1.57 25.24
CA THR A 262 28.34 -1.67 24.52
C THR A 262 29.44 -0.87 25.20
N CYS A 263 29.18 0.37 25.60
CA CYS A 263 30.19 1.22 26.26
C CYS A 263 30.55 0.70 27.65
N ARG A 264 29.56 0.25 28.43
CA ARG A 264 29.74 -0.37 29.74
C ARG A 264 30.63 -1.60 29.63
N ARG A 265 30.38 -2.45 28.63
CA ARG A 265 31.19 -3.65 28.39
C ARG A 265 32.62 -3.34 27.97
N VAL A 266 32.83 -2.37 27.08
CA VAL A 266 34.18 -1.92 26.69
C VAL A 266 34.95 -1.32 27.87
N GLU A 267 34.29 -0.67 28.83
CA GLU A 267 34.96 -0.21 30.05
C GLU A 267 35.36 -1.34 30.99
N GLN A 268 34.54 -2.38 31.08
CA GLN A 268 34.84 -3.56 31.91
C GLN A 268 35.97 -4.41 31.33
N ASP A 269 36.07 -4.51 30.00
CA ASP A 269 37.10 -5.29 29.31
C ASP A 269 37.58 -4.59 28.02
N PRO A 270 38.50 -3.60 28.12
CA PRO A 270 38.92 -2.79 26.97
C PRO A 270 39.63 -3.55 25.85
N PHE A 271 40.25 -4.69 26.19
CA PHE A 271 41.06 -5.49 25.25
C PHE A 271 40.41 -6.86 24.94
N GLY A 272 39.18 -7.09 25.40
CA GLY A 272 38.46 -8.33 25.14
C GLY A 272 38.03 -8.46 23.69
N CYS A 273 38.61 -9.41 22.94
CA CYS A 273 38.02 -9.81 21.66
C CYS A 273 36.87 -10.80 21.91
N TRP A 274 35.66 -10.36 21.65
CA TRP A 274 34.47 -11.21 21.73
C TRP A 274 34.10 -11.76 20.36
N LEU A 275 33.97 -13.08 20.29
CA LEU A 275 33.43 -13.76 19.13
C LEU A 275 31.90 -13.73 19.19
N PRO A 276 31.20 -13.59 18.05
CA PRO A 276 29.76 -13.79 18.01
C PRO A 276 29.41 -15.18 18.56
N PRO A 277 28.23 -15.35 19.21
CA PRO A 277 27.77 -16.67 19.62
C PRO A 277 27.81 -17.65 18.43
N GLY A 278 28.43 -18.82 18.63
CA GLY A 278 28.67 -19.83 17.58
C GLY A 278 30.09 -19.87 17.02
N PHE A 279 30.98 -18.94 17.41
CA PHE A 279 32.40 -19.00 17.08
C PHE A 279 33.23 -19.31 18.33
N GLU A 280 33.93 -20.45 18.32
CA GLU A 280 34.91 -20.80 19.35
C GLU A 280 36.31 -20.37 18.91
N ARG A 281 37.11 -19.85 19.85
CA ARG A 281 38.55 -19.67 19.63
C ARG A 281 39.17 -21.07 19.56
N LYS A 282 39.73 -21.44 18.41
CA LYS A 282 40.59 -22.62 18.27
C LYS A 282 41.82 -22.52 19.15
#